data_AF-A0A966HFZ6-F1
#
_entry.id   AF-A0A966HFZ6-F1
#
_cell.length_a   1.000
_cell.length_b   1.000
_cell.length_c   1.000
_cell.angle_alpha   90.00
_cell.angle_beta   90.00
_cell.angle_gamma   90.00
#
_symmetry.space_group_name_H-M   'P 1'
#
loop_
_entity.id
_entity.type
_entity.pdbx_description
1 polymer ?
#
loop_
_entity_poly.entity_id
_entity_poly.type
_entity_poly.pdbx_seq_one_letter_code
_entity_poly.pdbx_strand_id
1 'polypeptide(L)'
;MIQLSKKQTLGLLIGIVGVVILMSESLFGGAVSELSSSLLPMGYALLGCVGYAVGANVTKNYLQDTSPVAITIGAMLIASVVMLPVAIYEFPYGQSISLKAWVSVVCIGVFSTAIAFIFINELIKSIGPMRATSITLVIPIFAIIFGYILLGEALDTAAIIGSAVILVGTYLSLNLSLKSFTKSS
;
A
#
# COMPACT_ATOMS: atom_id res chain seq x y z
N MET A 1 -22.04 -14.40 -6.39
CA MET A 1 -20.79 -14.75 -7.09
C MET A 1 -20.25 -13.48 -7.72
N ILE A 2 -19.07 -13.01 -7.33
CA ILE A 2 -18.45 -11.83 -7.96
C ILE A 2 -17.96 -12.27 -9.33
N GLN A 3 -18.71 -11.99 -10.41
CA GLN A 3 -18.24 -12.24 -11.76
C GLN A 3 -17.23 -11.15 -12.14
N LEU A 4 -15.96 -11.52 -12.23
CA LEU A 4 -14.92 -10.62 -12.73
C LEU A 4 -15.18 -10.33 -14.21
N SER A 5 -15.30 -9.06 -14.55
CA SER A 5 -15.36 -8.66 -15.96
C SER A 5 -14.04 -8.97 -16.65
N LYS A 6 -14.08 -9.32 -17.95
CA LYS A 6 -12.87 -9.60 -18.76
C LYS A 6 -11.83 -8.47 -18.66
N LYS A 7 -12.29 -7.22 -18.53
CA LYS A 7 -11.41 -6.06 -18.33
C LYS A 7 -10.68 -6.11 -16.98
N GLN A 8 -11.37 -6.53 -15.93
CA GLN A 8 -10.80 -6.58 -14.58
C GLN A 8 -9.73 -7.66 -14.46
N THR A 9 -9.97 -8.82 -15.06
CA THR A 9 -8.98 -9.91 -15.15
C THR A 9 -7.76 -9.47 -15.97
N LEU A 10 -7.98 -8.80 -17.11
CA LEU A 10 -6.87 -8.30 -17.93
C LEU A 10 -6.04 -7.25 -17.18
N GLY A 11 -6.69 -6.33 -16.47
CA GLY A 11 -6.02 -5.33 -15.64
C GLY A 11 -5.19 -5.95 -14.52
N LEU A 12 -5.71 -7.00 -13.87
CA LEU A 12 -4.98 -7.76 -12.85
C LEU A 12 -3.71 -8.41 -13.44
N LEU A 13 -3.83 -9.07 -14.59
CA LEU A 13 -2.68 -9.70 -15.27
C LEU A 13 -1.62 -8.67 -15.66
N ILE A 14 -2.03 -7.53 -16.21
CA ILE A 14 -1.12 -6.42 -16.56
C ILE A 14 -0.42 -5.90 -15.30
N GLY A 15 -1.15 -5.71 -14.19
CA GLY A 15 -0.57 -5.28 -12.93
C GLY A 15 0.50 -6.25 -12.41
N ILE A 16 0.25 -7.56 -12.50
CA ILE A 16 1.23 -8.59 -12.13
C ILE A 16 2.50 -8.48 -12.99
N VAL A 17 2.34 -8.31 -14.32
CA VAL A 17 3.49 -8.10 -15.22
C VAL A 17 4.29 -6.86 -14.82
N GLY A 18 3.61 -5.76 -14.47
CA GLY A 18 4.27 -4.54 -14.00
C GLY A 18 5.10 -4.74 -12.73
N VAL A 19 4.60 -5.53 -11.77
CA VAL A 19 5.35 -5.89 -10.56
C VAL A 19 6.59 -6.74 -10.90
N VAL A 20 6.47 -7.71 -11.82
CA VAL A 20 7.61 -8.53 -12.27
C VAL A 20 8.68 -7.68 -12.95
N ILE A 21 8.29 -6.69 -13.75
CA ILE A 21 9.23 -5.75 -14.38
C ILE A 21 9.94 -4.91 -13.31
N LEU A 22 9.19 -4.37 -12.35
CA LEU A 22 9.75 -3.56 -11.27
C LEU A 22 10.75 -4.36 -10.43
N MET A 23 10.44 -5.62 -10.13
CA MET A 23 11.32 -6.50 -9.36
C MET A 23 12.38 -7.22 -10.20
N SER A 24 12.52 -6.89 -11.49
CA SER A 24 13.36 -7.66 -12.41
C SER A 24 14.84 -7.65 -12.02
N GLU A 25 15.38 -6.53 -11.54
CA GLU A 25 16.76 -6.47 -11.05
C GLU A 25 16.96 -7.35 -9.81
N SER A 26 16.01 -7.33 -8.87
CA SER A 26 16.06 -8.19 -7.67
C SER A 26 15.86 -9.68 -7.99
N LEU A 27 15.11 -10.01 -9.06
CA LEU A 27 14.82 -11.39 -9.47
C LEU A 27 15.91 -12.00 -10.37
N PHE A 28 16.51 -11.20 -11.25
CA PHE A 28 17.38 -11.68 -12.34
C PHE A 28 18.79 -11.08 -12.33
N GLY A 29 19.06 -10.04 -11.53
CA GLY A 29 20.32 -9.27 -11.52
C GLY A 29 21.53 -9.95 -10.86
N GLY A 30 21.42 -11.21 -10.41
CA GLY A 30 22.57 -12.01 -10.01
C GLY A 30 22.96 -11.91 -8.53
N ALA A 31 22.15 -12.53 -7.66
CA ALA A 31 22.61 -13.12 -6.41
C ALA A 31 21.66 -14.26 -6.02
N VAL A 32 21.61 -15.32 -6.84
CA VAL A 32 20.80 -16.54 -6.61
C VAL A 32 21.35 -17.40 -5.45
N SER A 33 22.21 -16.84 -4.59
CA SER A 33 22.85 -17.56 -3.49
C SER A 33 21.99 -17.65 -2.22
N GLU A 34 20.83 -17.01 -2.18
CA GLU A 34 20.00 -16.85 -0.97
C GLU A 34 18.54 -17.31 -1.16
N LEU A 35 18.28 -18.25 -2.07
CA LEU A 35 16.91 -18.76 -2.27
C LEU A 35 16.36 -19.47 -1.00
N SER A 36 17.24 -19.98 -0.13
CA SER A 36 16.88 -20.60 1.15
C SER A 36 16.52 -19.61 2.26
N SER A 37 17.07 -18.38 2.26
CA SER A 37 16.75 -17.31 3.22
C SER A 37 15.58 -16.43 2.76
N SER A 38 15.20 -16.50 1.48
CA SER A 38 14.14 -15.67 0.89
C SER A 38 12.71 -16.21 1.07
N LEU A 39 12.53 -17.50 1.39
CA LEU A 39 11.19 -18.10 1.57
C LEU A 39 10.42 -17.48 2.76
N LEU A 40 11.11 -17.19 3.85
CA LEU A 40 10.51 -16.67 5.08
C LEU A 40 9.96 -15.23 4.88
N PRO A 41 10.73 -14.28 4.32
CA PRO A 41 10.22 -12.96 3.93
C PRO A 41 9.04 -13.03 2.95
N MET A 42 9.08 -13.94 1.96
CA MET A 42 8.00 -14.10 1.01
C MET A 42 6.71 -14.61 1.68
N GLY A 43 6.83 -15.52 2.65
CA GLY A 43 5.73 -15.97 3.49
C GLY A 43 5.08 -14.82 4.28
N TYR A 44 5.89 -13.93 4.88
CA TYR A 44 5.37 -12.75 5.58
C TYR A 44 4.68 -11.76 4.64
N ALA A 45 5.23 -11.53 3.44
CA ALA A 45 4.61 -10.68 2.44
C ALA A 45 3.24 -11.22 2.01
N LEU A 46 3.13 -12.53 1.75
CA LEU A 46 1.86 -13.18 1.41
C LEU A 46 0.85 -13.11 2.55
N LEU A 47 1.28 -13.32 3.80
CA LEU A 47 0.43 -13.13 4.98
C LEU A 47 -0.08 -11.69 5.08
N GLY A 48 0.78 -10.70 4.79
CA GLY A 48 0.38 -9.29 4.70
C GLY A 48 -0.67 -9.04 3.63
N CYS A 49 -0.51 -9.63 2.44
CA CYS A 49 -1.50 -9.52 1.36
C CYS A 49 -2.86 -10.14 1.76
N VAL A 50 -2.84 -11.31 2.40
CA VAL A 50 -4.06 -11.95 2.90
C VAL A 50 -4.71 -11.08 3.98
N GLY A 51 -3.93 -10.54 4.92
CA GLY A 51 -4.43 -9.63 5.95
C GLY A 51 -5.10 -8.39 5.35
N TYR A 52 -4.50 -7.77 4.35
CA TYR A 52 -5.08 -6.62 3.65
C TYR A 52 -6.37 -6.99 2.92
N ALA A 53 -6.39 -8.14 2.23
CA ALA A 53 -7.58 -8.63 1.53
C ALA A 53 -8.74 -8.97 2.48
N VAL A 54 -8.45 -9.62 3.61
CA VAL A 54 -9.43 -9.93 4.66
C VAL A 54 -9.95 -8.63 5.27
N GLY A 55 -9.07 -7.69 5.62
CA GLY A 55 -9.46 -6.39 6.16
C GLY A 55 -10.41 -5.64 5.23
N ALA A 56 -10.05 -5.53 3.94
CA ALA A 56 -10.89 -4.90 2.93
C ALA A 56 -12.25 -5.62 2.78
N ASN A 57 -12.26 -6.96 2.82
CA ASN A 57 -13.48 -7.75 2.72
C ASN A 57 -14.38 -7.60 3.95
N VAL A 58 -13.78 -7.54 5.15
CA VAL A 58 -14.52 -7.33 6.40
C VAL A 58 -15.14 -5.93 6.43
N THR A 59 -14.37 -4.91 6.10
CA THR A 59 -14.88 -3.53 6.00
C THR A 59 -16.03 -3.47 5.00
N LYS A 60 -15.86 -4.13 3.84
CA LYS A 60 -16.88 -4.15 2.79
C LYS A 60 -18.13 -4.95 3.15
N ASN A 61 -18.05 -6.06 3.89
CA ASN A 61 -19.24 -6.92 4.09
C ASN A 61 -19.90 -6.74 5.46
N TYR A 62 -19.18 -6.28 6.47
CA TYR A 62 -19.66 -6.25 7.85
C TYR A 62 -19.65 -4.86 8.50
N LEU A 63 -18.95 -3.88 7.92
CA LEU A 63 -18.79 -2.55 8.52
C LEU A 63 -19.30 -1.42 7.59
N GLN A 64 -20.19 -1.73 6.64
CA GLN A 64 -20.72 -0.72 5.70
C GLN A 64 -21.47 0.42 6.40
N ASP A 65 -22.16 0.13 7.50
CA ASP A 65 -22.95 1.10 8.26
C ASP A 65 -22.14 1.82 9.35
N THR A 66 -20.86 1.46 9.52
CA THR A 66 -19.98 2.07 10.52
C THR A 66 -19.25 3.27 9.92
N SER A 67 -19.12 4.36 10.67
CA SER A 67 -18.39 5.52 10.19
C SER A 67 -16.93 5.15 9.84
N PRO A 68 -16.37 5.60 8.69
CA PRO A 68 -14.99 5.30 8.29
C PRO A 68 -13.96 5.66 9.36
N VAL A 69 -14.20 6.76 10.07
CA VAL A 69 -13.35 7.22 11.17
C VAL A 69 -13.31 6.22 12.32
N ALA A 70 -14.46 5.66 12.72
CA ALA A 70 -14.52 4.66 13.78
C ALA A 70 -13.79 3.36 13.36
N ILE A 71 -13.90 2.96 12.09
CA ILE A 71 -13.16 1.80 11.55
C ILE A 71 -11.64 2.06 11.62
N THR A 72 -11.16 3.23 11.18
CA THR A 72 -9.73 3.57 11.24
C THR A 72 -9.21 3.58 12.67
N ILE A 73 -9.91 4.23 13.60
CA ILE A 73 -9.49 4.31 15.00
C ILE A 73 -9.47 2.91 15.63
N GLY A 74 -10.52 2.12 15.43
CA GLY A 74 -10.59 0.76 15.94
C GLY A 74 -9.47 -0.12 15.39
N ALA A 75 -9.21 -0.06 14.08
CA ALA A 75 -8.13 -0.81 13.44
C ALA A 75 -6.75 -0.40 13.99
N MET A 76 -6.49 0.89 14.18
CA MET A 76 -5.23 1.39 14.73
C MET A 76 -5.03 1.00 16.20
N LEU A 77 -6.09 1.04 17.02
CA LEU A 77 -6.02 0.61 18.41
C LEU A 77 -5.75 -0.89 18.52
N ILE A 78 -6.48 -1.71 17.76
CA ILE A 78 -6.27 -3.16 17.74
C ILE A 78 -4.86 -3.47 17.22
N ALA A 79 -4.41 -2.83 16.14
CA ALA A 79 -3.07 -3.01 15.61
C ALA A 79 -1.99 -2.64 16.64
N SER A 80 -2.17 -1.54 17.37
CA SER A 80 -1.26 -1.11 18.44
C SER A 80 -1.17 -2.14 19.56
N VAL A 81 -2.33 -2.65 20.05
CA VAL A 81 -2.38 -3.68 21.09
C VAL A 81 -1.76 -4.99 20.62
N VAL A 82 -2.05 -5.40 19.38
CA VAL A 82 -1.52 -6.65 18.80
C VAL A 82 -0.01 -6.56 18.55
N MET A 83 0.50 -5.39 18.17
CA MET A 83 1.95 -5.16 17.97
C MET A 83 2.71 -4.92 19.28
N LEU A 84 2.03 -4.57 20.38
CA LEU A 84 2.67 -4.27 21.66
C LEU A 84 3.59 -5.40 22.17
N PRO A 85 3.19 -6.69 22.17
CA PRO A 85 4.06 -7.78 22.63
C PRO A 85 5.31 -7.94 21.76
N VAL A 86 5.16 -7.76 20.44
CA VAL A 86 6.28 -7.81 19.49
C VAL A 86 7.25 -6.65 19.76
N ALA A 87 6.71 -5.44 19.98
CA ALA A 87 7.50 -4.27 20.30
C ALA A 87 8.26 -4.40 21.63
N ILE A 88 7.69 -5.10 22.62
CA ILE A 88 8.35 -5.41 23.90
C ILE A 88 9.43 -6.48 23.69
N TYR A 89 9.13 -7.53 22.93
CA TYR A 89 10.05 -8.63 22.67
C TYR A 89 11.31 -8.19 21.90
N GLU A 90 11.13 -7.40 20.85
CA GLU A 90 12.22 -6.85 20.02
C GLU A 90 12.82 -5.56 20.60
N PHE A 91 12.43 -5.16 21.81
CA PHE A 91 12.94 -3.92 22.40
C PHE A 91 14.45 -4.04 22.66
N PRO A 92 15.27 -3.07 22.23
CA PRO A 92 16.73 -3.15 22.37
C PRO A 92 17.16 -2.83 23.81
N TYR A 93 16.87 -3.76 24.73
CA TYR A 93 17.24 -3.64 26.14
C TYR A 93 18.75 -3.42 26.29
N GLY A 94 19.14 -2.36 27.01
CA GLY A 94 20.53 -2.01 27.26
C GLY A 94 21.18 -1.10 26.21
N GLN A 95 20.48 -0.72 25.14
CA GLN A 95 20.94 0.29 24.19
C GLN A 95 20.27 1.64 24.45
N SER A 96 21.04 2.72 24.42
CA SER A 96 20.49 4.08 24.51
C SER A 96 19.86 4.48 23.17
N ILE A 97 18.53 4.59 23.13
CA ILE A 97 17.81 5.08 21.96
C ILE A 97 17.98 6.60 21.88
N SER A 98 18.51 7.11 20.78
CA SER A 98 18.71 8.56 20.63
C SER A 98 17.38 9.31 20.59
N LEU A 99 17.38 10.56 21.06
CA LEU A 99 16.21 11.44 20.95
C LEU A 99 15.75 11.61 19.50
N LYS A 100 16.68 11.59 18.54
CA LYS A 100 16.37 11.67 17.11
C LYS A 100 15.50 10.48 16.65
N ALA A 101 15.76 9.27 17.15
CA ALA A 101 14.97 8.10 16.80
C ALA A 101 13.52 8.22 17.31
N TRP A 102 13.34 8.67 18.56
CA TRP A 102 12.02 8.95 19.13
C TRP A 102 11.26 10.02 18.34
N VAL A 103 11.93 11.13 18.01
CA VAL A 103 11.34 12.19 17.19
C VAL A 103 10.94 11.66 15.82
N SER A 104 11.78 10.87 15.15
CA SER A 104 11.44 10.26 13.85
C SER A 104 10.20 9.37 13.93
N VAL A 105 10.07 8.53 14.97
CA VAL A 105 8.89 7.66 15.16
C VAL A 105 7.63 8.49 15.33
N VAL A 106 7.68 9.53 16.18
CA VAL A 106 6.55 10.45 16.38
C VAL A 106 6.21 11.19 15.09
N CYS A 107 7.21 11.67 14.35
CA CYS A 107 7.01 12.37 13.09
C CYS A 107 6.32 11.49 12.05
N ILE A 108 6.76 10.25 11.85
CA ILE A 108 6.12 9.32 10.91
C ILE A 108 4.70 8.98 11.38
N GLY A 109 4.51 8.68 12.67
CA GLY A 109 3.19 8.37 13.22
C GLY A 109 2.17 9.51 13.06
N VAL A 110 2.58 10.74 13.33
CA VAL A 110 1.69 11.91 13.25
C VAL A 110 1.51 12.37 11.80
N PHE A 111 2.59 12.69 11.11
CA PHE A 111 2.52 13.32 9.79
C PHE A 111 2.20 12.32 8.67
N SER A 112 2.81 11.14 8.69
CA SER A 112 2.59 10.15 7.62
C SER A 112 1.32 9.35 7.82
N THR A 113 0.93 9.07 9.06
CA THR A 113 -0.21 8.16 9.35
C THR A 113 -1.45 8.93 9.80
N ALA A 114 -1.39 9.65 10.92
CA ALA A 114 -2.59 10.29 11.49
C ALA A 114 -3.18 11.36 10.56
N ILE A 115 -2.36 12.29 10.07
CA ILE A 115 -2.81 13.35 9.16
C ILE A 115 -3.30 12.77 7.82
N ALA A 116 -2.56 11.81 7.25
CA ALA A 116 -2.97 11.15 6.01
C ALA A 116 -4.32 10.44 6.16
N PHE A 117 -4.57 9.77 7.30
CA PHE A 117 -5.86 9.13 7.55
C PHE A 117 -6.99 10.13 7.78
N ILE A 118 -6.73 11.30 8.33
CA ILE A 118 -7.74 12.37 8.40
C ILE A 118 -8.13 12.80 6.98
N PHE A 119 -7.13 13.08 6.13
CA PHE A 119 -7.39 13.48 4.74
C PHE A 119 -8.09 12.38 3.94
N ILE A 120 -7.69 11.12 4.06
CA ILE A 120 -8.37 10.03 3.32
C ILE A 120 -9.81 9.87 3.79
N ASN A 121 -10.08 9.99 5.10
CA ASN A 121 -11.43 9.86 5.64
C ASN A 121 -12.33 11.01 5.16
N GLU A 122 -11.83 12.25 5.17
CA GLU A 122 -12.56 13.41 4.62
C GLU A 122 -12.79 13.28 3.12
N LEU A 123 -11.81 12.78 2.37
CA LEU A 123 -11.94 12.54 0.94
C LEU A 123 -12.98 11.46 0.64
N ILE A 124 -12.98 10.36 1.38
CA ILE A 124 -13.98 9.29 1.23
C ILE A 124 -15.38 9.83 1.49
N LYS A 125 -15.57 10.68 2.52
CA LYS A 125 -16.86 11.34 2.79
C LYS A 125 -17.28 12.29 1.66
N SER A 126 -16.33 13.03 1.09
CA SER A 126 -16.57 14.07 0.08
C SER A 126 -16.89 13.53 -1.31
N ILE A 127 -16.05 12.63 -1.84
CA ILE A 127 -16.12 12.17 -3.24
C ILE A 127 -16.43 10.67 -3.38
N GLY A 128 -16.63 9.98 -2.25
CA GLY A 128 -16.90 8.56 -2.21
C GLY A 128 -15.65 7.67 -2.34
N PRO A 129 -15.72 6.43 -1.83
CA PRO A 129 -14.57 5.53 -1.73
C PRO A 129 -13.98 5.16 -3.09
N MET A 130 -14.80 5.04 -4.15
CA MET A 130 -14.33 4.69 -5.48
C MET A 130 -13.41 5.77 -6.09
N ARG A 131 -13.72 7.06 -5.87
CA ARG A 131 -12.86 8.15 -6.35
C ARG A 131 -11.63 8.30 -5.47
N ALA A 132 -11.75 8.11 -4.15
CA ALA A 132 -10.61 8.14 -3.24
C ALA A 132 -9.52 7.12 -3.62
N THR A 133 -9.89 5.93 -4.13
CA THR A 133 -8.92 4.92 -4.62
C THR A 133 -8.03 5.44 -5.76
N SER A 134 -8.45 6.47 -6.50
CA SER A 134 -7.63 7.06 -7.57
C SER A 134 -6.37 7.74 -7.01
N ILE A 135 -6.38 8.22 -5.77
CA ILE A 135 -5.19 8.79 -5.13
C ILE A 135 -4.12 7.71 -4.92
N THR A 136 -4.55 6.52 -4.50
CA THR A 136 -3.64 5.37 -4.31
C THR A 136 -2.94 4.99 -5.61
N LEU A 137 -3.58 5.22 -6.76
CA LEU A 137 -2.94 5.00 -8.06
C LEU A 137 -1.74 5.92 -8.26
N VAL A 138 -1.72 7.13 -7.72
CA VAL A 138 -0.60 8.07 -7.95
C VAL A 138 0.61 7.75 -7.08
N ILE A 139 0.47 6.87 -6.07
CA ILE A 139 1.56 6.53 -5.12
C ILE A 139 2.87 6.09 -5.81
N PRO A 140 2.88 5.18 -6.80
CA PRO A 140 4.11 4.76 -7.47
C PRO A 140 4.85 5.91 -8.17
N ILE A 141 4.11 6.90 -8.69
CA ILE A 141 4.69 8.07 -9.35
C ILE A 141 5.44 8.92 -8.31
N PHE A 142 4.79 9.21 -7.18
CA PHE A 142 5.45 9.95 -6.09
C PHE A 142 6.60 9.17 -5.48
N ALA A 143 6.50 7.85 -5.40
CA ALA A 143 7.58 6.99 -4.90
C ALA A 143 8.85 7.15 -5.75
N ILE A 144 8.74 7.11 -7.09
CA ILE A 144 9.89 7.33 -7.99
C ILE A 144 10.44 8.76 -7.84
N ILE A 145 9.56 9.77 -7.87
CA ILE A 145 9.98 11.18 -7.79
C ILE A 145 10.74 11.45 -6.49
N PHE A 146 10.21 10.98 -5.36
CA PHE A 146 10.85 11.18 -4.07
C PHE A 146 12.07 10.27 -3.87
N GLY A 147 12.08 9.04 -4.41
CA GLY A 147 13.27 8.20 -4.44
C GLY A 147 14.44 8.89 -5.15
N TYR A 148 14.17 9.51 -6.30
CA TYR A 148 15.18 10.27 -7.03
C TYR A 148 15.60 11.55 -6.30
N ILE A 149 14.65 12.39 -5.88
CA ILE A 149 14.95 13.74 -5.34
C ILE A 149 15.47 13.68 -3.89
N LEU A 150 14.86 12.86 -3.03
CA LEU A 150 15.15 12.84 -1.60
C LEU A 150 16.17 11.77 -1.21
N LEU A 151 16.11 10.59 -1.83
CA LEU A 151 17.03 9.48 -1.52
C LEU A 151 18.25 9.46 -2.44
N GLY A 152 18.21 10.19 -3.56
CA GLY A 152 19.31 10.21 -4.54
C GLY A 152 19.45 8.90 -5.31
N GLU A 153 18.39 8.09 -5.37
CA GLU A 153 18.38 6.83 -6.13
C GLU A 153 18.50 7.14 -7.63
N ALA A 154 19.27 6.34 -8.37
CA ALA A 154 19.30 6.46 -9.82
C ALA A 154 17.92 6.14 -10.39
N LEU A 155 17.48 6.91 -11.39
CA LEU A 155 16.25 6.60 -12.13
C LEU A 155 16.46 5.31 -12.93
N ASP A 156 16.10 4.20 -12.31
CA ASP A 156 16.06 2.92 -12.98
C ASP A 156 14.92 2.90 -14.02
N THR A 157 15.28 2.47 -15.22
CA THR A 157 14.34 2.36 -16.33
C THR A 157 13.29 1.27 -16.04
N ALA A 158 13.66 0.20 -15.32
CA ALA A 158 12.72 -0.84 -14.95
C ALA A 158 11.73 -0.34 -13.89
N ALA A 159 12.15 0.45 -12.91
CA ALA A 159 11.25 1.13 -11.96
C ALA A 159 10.21 2.03 -12.65
N ILE A 160 10.64 2.82 -13.65
CA ILE A 160 9.74 3.69 -14.42
C ILE A 160 8.73 2.87 -15.24
N ILE A 161 9.22 1.89 -16.01
CA ILE A 161 8.36 1.07 -16.87
C ILE A 161 7.41 0.22 -16.02
N GLY A 162 7.93 -0.43 -14.98
CA GLY A 162 7.16 -1.26 -14.06
C GLY A 162 6.04 -0.46 -13.39
N SER A 163 6.35 0.73 -12.90
CA SER A 163 5.34 1.62 -12.31
C SER A 163 4.29 2.05 -13.33
N ALA A 164 4.67 2.42 -14.56
CA ALA A 164 3.73 2.75 -15.63
C ALA A 164 2.78 1.58 -15.96
N VAL A 165 3.31 0.36 -16.03
CA VAL A 165 2.51 -0.85 -16.29
C VAL A 165 1.55 -1.15 -15.14
N ILE A 166 2.00 -0.99 -13.88
CA ILE A 166 1.14 -1.15 -12.70
C ILE A 166 -0.03 -0.16 -12.76
N LEU A 167 0.23 1.11 -13.05
CA LEU A 167 -0.82 2.14 -13.17
C LEU A 167 -1.89 1.75 -14.19
N VAL A 168 -1.47 1.34 -15.39
CA VAL A 168 -2.37 0.92 -16.46
C VAL A 168 -3.19 -0.31 -16.04
N GLY A 169 -2.52 -1.30 -15.43
CA GLY A 169 -3.16 -2.51 -14.92
C GLY A 169 -4.21 -2.22 -13.86
N THR A 170 -3.88 -1.42 -12.84
CA THR A 170 -4.80 -1.08 -11.76
C THR A 170 -5.96 -0.20 -12.26
N TYR A 171 -5.71 0.75 -13.15
CA TYR A 171 -6.77 1.56 -13.78
C TYR A 171 -7.79 0.69 -14.51
N LEU A 172 -7.32 -0.29 -15.30
CA LEU A 172 -8.18 -1.22 -16.01
C LEU A 172 -8.91 -2.19 -15.05
N SER A 173 -8.23 -2.63 -13.99
CA SER A 173 -8.78 -3.52 -12.96
C SER A 173 -9.92 -2.88 -12.18
N LEU A 174 -9.77 -1.60 -11.83
CA LEU A 174 -10.80 -0.83 -11.14
C LEU A 174 -11.96 -0.43 -12.06
N ASN A 175 -11.85 -0.68 -13.37
CA ASN A 175 -12.81 -0.29 -14.40
C ASN A 175 -13.20 1.20 -14.26
N LEU A 176 -12.22 2.03 -13.91
CA LEU A 176 -12.38 3.47 -13.76
C LEU A 176 -12.70 4.04 -15.15
N SER A 177 -13.98 4.23 -15.43
CA SER A 177 -14.41 4.93 -16.63
C SER A 177 -14.28 6.43 -16.35
N LEU A 178 -13.39 7.13 -17.05
CA LEU A 178 -13.27 8.60 -17.00
C LEU A 178 -14.63 9.32 -17.26
N LYS A 179 -15.62 8.62 -17.85
CA LYS A 179 -17.00 9.11 -18.00
C LYS A 179 -17.79 9.23 -16.68
N SER A 180 -17.37 8.62 -15.57
CA SER A 180 -18.04 8.78 -14.26
C SER A 180 -17.72 10.13 -13.59
N PHE A 181 -16.73 10.86 -14.11
CA PHE A 181 -16.38 12.20 -13.64
C PHE A 181 -17.21 13.31 -14.32
N THR A 182 -17.77 13.06 -15.50
CA THR A 182 -18.53 14.07 -16.28
C THR A 182 -20.04 14.05 -16.08
N LYS A 183 -20.61 13.17 -15.25
CA LYS A 183 -22.07 13.04 -15.07
C LYS A 183 -22.60 13.50 -13.69
N SER A 184 -21.86 14.38 -13.02
CA SER A 184 -22.31 15.09 -11.82
C SER A 184 -22.12 16.59 -12.05
N SER A 185 -22.87 17.13 -13.00
CA SER A 185 -23.23 18.55 -13.06
C SER A 185 -24.69 18.65 -13.46
#